data_AF-A0A2H5QQ04-F1
#
_entry.id   AF-A0A2H5QQ04-F1
#
_cell.length_a   1.000
_cell.length_b   1.000
_cell.length_c   1.000
_cell.angle_alpha   90.00
_cell.angle_beta   90.00
_cell.angle_gamma   90.00
#
_symmetry.space_group_name_H-M   'P 1'
#
loop_
_entity.id
_entity.type
_entity.pdbx_description
1 polymer ?
#
loop_
_entity_poly.entity_id
_entity_poly.type
_entity_poly.pdbx_seq_one_letter_code
_entity_poly.pdbx_strand_id
1 'polypeptide(L)' 'MSLTNLRVLRLWGCRNCEHLPPLGKLPSLEDLEICRMESVKRVGNEFLGVESDTDGSSVIAFPKLTQLTFD' A
#
# COMPACT_ATOMS: atom_id res chain seq x y z
N MET A 1 2.77 13.51 9.91
CA MET A 1 1.65 13.98 9.04
C MET A 1 1.02 12.75 8.41
N SER A 2 -0.31 12.62 8.42
CA SER A 2 -1.02 11.44 7.88
C SER A 2 -1.82 11.82 6.65
N LEU A 3 -1.80 10.97 5.63
CA LEU A 3 -2.49 11.17 4.35
C LEU A 3 -3.95 10.66 4.42
N THR A 4 -4.70 11.13 5.41
CA THR A 4 -6.02 10.59 5.75
C THR A 4 -7.09 10.80 4.68
N ASN A 5 -6.90 11.77 3.79
CA ASN A 5 -7.83 12.10 2.70
C ASN A 5 -7.31 11.69 1.32
N LEU A 6 -6.19 10.97 1.24
CA LEU A 6 -5.68 10.51 -0.04
C LEU A 6 -6.59 9.42 -0.61
N ARG A 7 -7.23 9.72 -1.74
CA ARG A 7 -8.16 8.79 -2.43
C ARG A 7 -7.53 8.04 -3.59
N VAL A 8 -6.58 8.67 -4.28
CA VAL A 8 -5.90 8.09 -5.44
C VAL A 8 -4.41 8.14 -5.20
N LEU A 9 -3.73 7.01 -5.35
CA LEU A 9 -2.28 6.89 -5.26
C LEU A 9 -1.76 6.10 -6.46
N ARG A 10 -0.84 6.71 -7.21
CA ARG A 10 -0.21 6.08 -8.36
C ARG A 10 1.29 6.12 -8.19
N LEU A 11 1.92 4.96 -8.16
CA LEU A 11 3.36 4.77 -8.11
C LEU A 11 3.81 4.30 -9.48
N TRP A 12 4.64 5.08 -10.17
CA TRP A 12 5.03 4.78 -11.53
C TRP A 12 6.54 4.94 -11.74
N GLY A 13 7.19 3.92 -12.29
CA GLY A 13 8.57 4.02 -12.80
C GLY A 13 9.65 4.11 -11.73
N CYS A 14 9.36 3.74 -10.48
CA CYS A 14 10.35 3.76 -9.40
C CYS A 14 11.30 2.55 -9.48
N ARG A 15 12.29 2.65 -10.36
CA ARG A 15 13.26 1.57 -10.62
C ARG A 15 14.19 1.21 -9.47
N ASN A 16 14.45 2.13 -8.54
CA ASN A 16 15.34 1.88 -7.39
C ASN A 16 14.56 1.59 -6.10
N CYS A 17 13.23 1.53 -6.17
CA CYS A 17 12.41 1.25 -5.01
C CYS A 17 12.33 -0.27 -4.83
N GLU A 18 12.99 -0.78 -3.81
CA GLU A 18 12.97 -2.21 -3.46
C GLU A 18 11.80 -2.56 -2.53
N HIS A 19 11.35 -1.59 -1.74
CA HIS A 19 10.33 -1.75 -0.72
C HIS A 19 9.27 -0.67 -0.84
N LEU A 20 8.00 -1.10 -0.79
CA LEU A 20 6.87 -0.22 -0.73
C LEU A 20 6.63 0.25 0.72
N PRO A 21 6.23 1.52 0.92
CA PRO A 21 5.79 2.00 2.23
C PRO A 21 4.49 1.30 2.68
N PRO A 22 4.10 1.42 3.97
CA PRO A 22 2.87 0.84 4.53
C PRO A 22 1.61 1.57 4.05
N LEU A 23 1.21 1.33 2.79
CA LEU A 23 0.06 1.98 2.17
C LEU A 23 -1.28 1.49 2.72
N GLY A 24 -1.34 0.29 3.30
CA GLY A 24 -2.56 -0.31 3.85
C GLY A 24 -3.18 0.48 5.01
N LYS A 25 -2.42 1.39 5.64
CA LYS A 25 -2.91 2.29 6.69
C LYS A 25 -3.67 3.51 6.15
N LEU A 26 -3.75 3.69 4.82
CA LEU A 26 -4.43 4.84 4.21
C LEU A 26 -5.95 4.66 4.29
N PRO A 27 -6.67 5.44 5.13
CA PRO A 27 -8.05 5.14 5.48
C PRO A 27 -9.07 5.59 4.42
N SER A 28 -8.66 6.45 3.49
CA SER A 28 -9.53 6.96 2.41
C SER A 28 -9.08 6.55 1.02
N LEU A 29 -8.09 5.66 0.90
CA LEU A 29 -7.57 5.26 -0.40
C LEU A 29 -8.61 4.40 -1.12
N GLU A 30 -8.96 4.82 -2.33
CA GLU A 30 -9.97 4.21 -3.19
C GLU A 30 -9.35 3.61 -4.46
N ASP A 31 -8.28 4.21 -4.97
CA ASP A 31 -7.55 3.77 -6.17
C ASP A 31 -6.05 3.71 -5.88
N LEU A 32 -5.47 2.53 -6.07
CA LEU A 32 -4.04 2.27 -5.96
C LEU A 32 -3.50 1.66 -7.25
N GLU A 33 -2.57 2.36 -7.88
CA GLU A 33 -1.90 1.91 -9.09
C GLU A 33 -0.39 1.81 -8.84
N ILE A 34 0.19 0.65 -9.14
CA ILE A 34 1.61 0.36 -8.96
C ILE A 34 2.15 -0.15 -10.29
N CYS A 35 2.86 0.71 -11.01
CA CYS A 35 3.27 0.47 -12.38
C CYS A 35 4.78 0.63 -12.55
N ARG A 36 5.41 -0.26 -13.33
CA ARG A 36 6.84 -0.18 -13.69
C ARG A 36 7.78 -0.07 -12.48
N MET A 37 7.50 -0.85 -11.45
CA MET A 37 8.23 -0.90 -10.18
C MET A 37 9.27 -2.03 -10.20
N GLU A 38 10.24 -1.92 -11.12
CA GLU A 38 11.16 -3.02 -11.50
C GLU A 38 11.95 -3.65 -10.34
N SER A 39 12.28 -2.88 -9.29
CA SER A 39 13.03 -3.40 -8.13
C SER A 39 12.15 -3.95 -7.01
N VAL A 40 10.83 -3.74 -7.05
CA VAL A 40 9.91 -4.31 -6.07
C VAL A 40 9.65 -5.76 -6.44
N LYS A 41 10.36 -6.67 -5.77
CA LYS A 41 10.24 -8.12 -6.03
C LYS A 41 9.10 -8.79 -5.27
N ARG A 42 8.75 -8.25 -4.10
CA ARG A 42 7.73 -8.79 -3.20
C ARG A 42 7.09 -7.65 -2.43
N VAL A 43 5.81 -7.83 -2.12
CA VAL A 43 5.03 -6.94 -1.26
C VAL A 43 4.67 -7.73 -0.02
N GLY A 44 5.30 -7.42 1.12
CA GLY A 44 5.05 -8.12 2.38
C GLY A 44 3.98 -7.46 3.24
N ASN A 45 3.78 -8.00 4.45
CA ASN A 45 2.76 -7.51 5.39
C ASN A 45 2.99 -6.06 5.83
N GLU A 46 4.23 -5.57 5.73
CA GLU A 46 4.60 -4.18 5.95
C GLU A 46 3.81 -3.23 5.05
N PHE A 47 3.54 -3.64 3.81
CA PHE A 47 2.73 -2.85 2.87
C PHE A 47 1.30 -2.67 3.33
N LEU A 48 0.73 -3.72 3.92
CA LEU A 48 -0.63 -3.69 4.48
C LEU A 48 -0.71 -2.86 5.77
N GLY A 49 0.44 -2.45 6.32
CA GLY A 49 0.51 -1.72 7.57
C GLY A 49 0.27 -2.59 8.80
N VAL A 50 0.43 -3.91 8.67
CA VAL A 50 0.32 -4.84 9.79
C VAL A 50 1.63 -4.79 10.56
N GLU A 51 1.56 -4.40 11.83
CA GLU A 51 2.68 -4.48 12.76
C GLU A 51 2.68 -5.89 13.35
N SER A 52 3.82 -6.57 13.29
CA SER A 52 3.98 -8.01 13.57
C SER A 52 3.62 -8.46 14.99
N ASP A 53 3.19 -7.56 15.88
CA ASP A 53 2.95 -7.82 17.29
C ASP A 53 1.46 -7.85 17.70
N THR A 54 0.52 -7.69 16.76
CA THR A 54 -0.91 -7.76 17.12
C THR A 54 -1.44 -9.20 17.14
N ASP A 55 -1.49 -9.74 18.35
CA ASP A 55 -2.29 -10.88 18.81
C ASP A 55 -3.67 -10.92 18.11
N GLY A 56 -3.83 -11.79 17.11
CA GLY A 56 -5.12 -12.18 16.51
C GLY A 56 -6.00 -11.09 15.86
N SER A 57 -5.61 -9.81 15.88
CA SER A 57 -6.42 -8.72 15.34
C SER A 57 -6.30 -8.70 13.82
N SER A 58 -7.41 -9.00 13.14
CA SER A 58 -7.52 -8.84 11.70
C SER A 58 -7.46 -7.34 11.36
N VAL A 59 -6.28 -6.83 11.05
CA VAL A 59 -6.13 -5.46 10.54
C VAL A 59 -6.75 -5.41 9.14
N ILE A 60 -7.79 -4.57 8.99
CA ILE A 60 -8.38 -4.31 7.68
C ILE A 60 -7.46 -3.34 6.94
N ALA A 61 -6.63 -3.86 6.05
CA ALA A 61 -5.85 -3.05 5.14
C ALA A 61 -6.78 -2.40 4.10
N PHE A 62 -6.53 -1.13 3.79
CA PHE A 62 -7.21 -0.39 2.74
C PHE A 62 -8.77 -0.41 2.84
N PRO A 63 -9.35 0.15 3.92
CA PRO A 63 -10.78 0.00 4.22
C PRO A 63 -11.75 0.58 3.17
N LYS A 64 -11.27 1.41 2.23
CA LYS A 64 -12.07 2.02 1.16
C LYS A 64 -11.60 1.69 -0.25
N LEU A 65 -10.63 0.78 -0.41
CA LEU A 65 -10.03 0.53 -1.71
C LEU A 65 -11.01 -0.18 -2.63
N THR A 66 -11.23 0.43 -3.79
CA THR A 66 -12.17 -0.04 -4.81
C THR A 66 -11.44 -0.52 -6.06
N GLN A 67 -10.25 0.02 -6.32
CA GLN A 67 -9.43 -0.33 -7.47
C GLN A 67 -7.97 -0.54 -7.04
N LEU A 68 -7.39 -1.65 -7.49
CA LEU A 68 -6.01 -2.03 -7.25
C LEU A 68 -5.42 -2.56 -8.56
N THR A 69 -4.39 -1.89 -9.06
CA THR A 69 -3.75 -2.21 -10.34
C THR A 69 -2.24 -2.39 -10.16
N PHE A 70 -1.71 -3.45 -10.78
CA PHE A 70 -0.27 -3.71 -10.90
C PHE A 70 0.09 -3.92 -12.38
N ASP A 71 1.07 -3.16 -12.89
CA ASP A 71 1.59 -3.24 -14.28
C ASP A 71 3.13 -3.25 -14.34
#